data_AF-A0A953XVL3-F1
#
_entry.id   AF-A0A953XVL3-F1
#
_cell.length_a   1.000
_cell.length_b   1.000
_cell.length_c   1.000
_cell.angle_alpha   90.00
_cell.angle_beta   90.00
_cell.angle_gamma   90.00
#
_symmetry.space_group_name_H-M   'P 1'
#
loop_
_entity.id
_entity.type
_entity.pdbx_description
1 polymer ?
#
loop_
_entity_poly.entity_id
_entity_poly.type
_entity_poly.pdbx_seq_one_letter_code
_entity_poly.pdbx_strand_id
1 'polypeptide(L)'
;MKKILACTLACGVLLAGCGQKPDDRVATLEGEVKALTVELEQEQARNETLQDQVTKLDGDLRDSRGDADELALKVSKLSSKNEELVDEIDALKTKLESAEARTTTTTPEEPPVSEPTVETPEETPEETPETTPPAPDPKVKQRLTDLLPLVKTGTDREALNEAVELIYGSDKQTRDDFITEIQTWVKNEPNNKYARLTLARALTTRFQDLEGKFMKQGELAGQIRTETEKALETDPDYYEAVHFLAILEVNYPAFTPEFKGANKDLDKALELQKTLTWEDHFADIYTAYAQWHRKQGQLDAAAAKVQAGLDHAPRNQGLLDEQKRIEDASNETEGN
;
A
#
# COMPACT_ATOMS: atom_id res chain seq x y z
N MET A 1 -29.15 -20.77 -12.10
CA MET A 1 -29.35 -22.16 -11.65
C MET A 1 -29.94 -22.13 -10.25
N LYS A 2 -31.24 -22.42 -10.11
CA LYS A 2 -31.94 -22.45 -8.80
C LYS A 2 -31.49 -23.69 -8.03
N LYS A 3 -30.58 -23.53 -7.06
CA LYS A 3 -30.28 -24.58 -6.07
C LYS A 3 -31.31 -24.47 -4.94
N ILE A 4 -32.31 -25.34 -5.02
CA ILE A 4 -33.24 -25.62 -3.93
C ILE A 4 -32.41 -26.32 -2.84
N LEU A 5 -32.06 -25.59 -1.78
CA LEU A 5 -31.41 -26.15 -0.61
C LEU A 5 -32.51 -26.83 0.22
N ALA A 6 -32.62 -28.15 0.07
CA ALA A 6 -33.48 -28.98 0.90
C ALA A 6 -32.87 -29.05 2.31
N CYS A 7 -33.34 -28.19 3.22
CA CYS A 7 -33.13 -28.35 4.65
C CYS A 7 -33.75 -29.68 5.09
N THR A 8 -32.88 -30.68 5.23
CA THR A 8 -33.23 -32.01 5.73
C THR A 8 -33.44 -31.88 7.24
N LEU A 9 -34.69 -31.64 7.63
CA LEU A 9 -35.15 -31.62 9.02
C LEU A 9 -35.08 -33.05 9.58
N ALA A 10 -33.87 -33.46 9.98
CA ALA A 10 -33.65 -34.64 10.79
C ALA A 10 -34.09 -34.33 12.23
N CYS A 11 -35.39 -34.33 12.46
CA CYS A 11 -35.98 -34.20 13.80
C CYS A 11 -35.91 -35.56 14.51
N GLY A 12 -34.72 -35.91 14.98
CA GLY A 12 -34.52 -36.98 15.95
C GLY A 12 -34.82 -36.48 17.36
N VAL A 13 -36.11 -36.27 17.70
CA VAL A 13 -36.51 -35.97 19.08
C VAL A 13 -36.85 -37.26 19.79
N LEU A 14 -35.81 -37.86 20.37
CA LEU A 14 -35.90 -38.65 21.59
C LEU A 14 -36.28 -37.70 22.73
N LEU A 15 -37.46 -37.87 23.34
CA LEU A 15 -37.61 -38.13 24.78
C LEU A 15 -39.07 -37.98 25.25
N ALA A 16 -39.38 -38.84 26.21
CA ALA A 16 -40.65 -38.99 26.89
C ALA A 16 -41.02 -37.79 27.78
N GLY A 17 -42.32 -37.59 27.95
CA GLY A 17 -42.92 -37.06 29.18
C GLY A 17 -43.08 -35.55 29.29
N CYS A 18 -44.29 -35.03 29.01
CA CYS A 18 -45.21 -34.45 30.00
C CYS A 18 -46.36 -33.68 29.30
N GLY A 19 -47.57 -34.25 29.30
CA GLY A 19 -48.85 -33.52 29.42
C GLY A 19 -49.34 -32.55 28.32
N GLN A 20 -48.54 -32.16 27.33
CA GLN A 20 -49.02 -31.24 26.29
C GLN A 20 -49.91 -31.99 25.29
N LYS A 21 -51.15 -31.53 25.11
CA LYS A 21 -52.06 -32.12 24.13
C LYS A 21 -51.44 -31.97 22.74
N PRO A 22 -51.62 -32.96 21.84
CA PRO A 22 -51.12 -32.89 20.46
C PRO A 22 -51.48 -31.56 19.77
N ASP A 23 -52.68 -31.03 20.03
CA ASP A 23 -53.17 -29.77 19.47
C ASP A 23 -52.32 -28.54 19.89
N ASP A 24 -51.83 -28.51 21.14
CA ASP A 24 -51.01 -27.39 21.63
C ASP A 24 -49.61 -27.39 20.99
N ARG A 25 -49.06 -28.59 20.72
CA ARG A 25 -47.78 -28.75 20.01
C ARG A 25 -47.91 -28.35 18.55
N VAL A 26 -49.00 -28.73 17.89
CA VAL A 26 -49.27 -28.33 16.51
C VAL A 26 -49.40 -26.81 16.41
N ALA A 27 -50.17 -26.17 17.29
CA ALA A 27 -50.31 -24.71 17.31
C ALA A 27 -48.97 -23.98 17.54
N THR A 28 -48.11 -24.52 18.40
CA THR A 28 -46.76 -23.95 18.65
C THR A 28 -45.88 -24.06 17.40
N LEU A 29 -45.83 -25.24 16.78
CA LEU A 29 -45.07 -25.46 15.55
C LEU A 29 -45.58 -24.61 14.38
N GLU A 30 -46.90 -24.43 14.25
CA GLU A 30 -47.48 -23.53 13.25
C GLU A 30 -47.06 -22.06 13.47
N GLY A 31 -46.93 -21.64 14.74
CA GLY A 31 -46.41 -20.33 15.10
C GLY A 31 -44.94 -20.15 14.71
N GLU A 32 -44.09 -21.14 15.04
CA GLU A 32 -42.67 -21.14 14.67
C GLU A 32 -42.47 -21.14 13.15
N VAL A 33 -43.22 -21.96 12.41
CA VAL A 33 -43.17 -22.00 10.94
C VAL A 33 -43.56 -20.64 10.34
N LYS A 34 -44.58 -19.96 10.88
CA LYS A 34 -44.95 -18.61 10.43
C LYS A 34 -43.85 -17.60 10.72
N ALA A 35 -43.24 -17.64 11.90
CA ALA A 35 -42.15 -16.74 12.26
C ALA A 35 -40.92 -16.92 11.35
N LEU A 36 -40.50 -18.17 11.12
CA LEU A 36 -39.38 -18.50 10.23
C LEU A 36 -39.69 -18.12 8.77
N THR A 37 -40.94 -18.22 8.33
CA THR A 37 -41.34 -17.78 6.99
C THR A 37 -41.14 -16.27 6.81
N VAL A 38 -41.53 -15.47 7.80
CA VAL A 38 -41.33 -14.00 7.78
C VAL A 38 -39.84 -13.65 7.81
N GLU A 39 -39.05 -14.32 8.66
CA GLU A 39 -37.60 -14.12 8.73
C GLU A 39 -36.91 -14.46 7.39
N LEU A 40 -37.33 -15.55 6.74
CA LEU A 40 -36.82 -15.92 5.42
C LEU A 40 -37.16 -14.88 4.35
N GLU A 41 -38.38 -14.34 4.34
CA GLU A 41 -38.78 -13.27 3.42
C GLU A 41 -37.94 -12.00 3.64
N GLN A 42 -37.66 -11.66 4.91
CA GLN A 42 -36.83 -10.51 5.25
C GLN A 42 -35.37 -10.68 4.78
N GLU A 43 -34.78 -11.85 5.00
CA GLU A 43 -33.43 -12.15 4.52
C GLU A 43 -33.34 -12.24 2.99
N GLN A 44 -34.40 -12.69 2.32
CA GLN A 44 -34.48 -12.63 0.85
C GLN A 44 -34.47 -11.18 0.35
N ALA A 45 -35.28 -10.29 0.94
CA ALA A 45 -35.29 -8.87 0.59
C ALA A 45 -33.94 -8.18 0.87
N ARG A 46 -33.27 -8.56 1.97
CA ARG A 46 -31.92 -8.07 2.29
C ARG A 46 -30.90 -8.52 1.25
N ASN A 47 -30.95 -9.77 0.83
CA ASN A 47 -30.05 -10.30 -0.21
C ASN A 47 -30.27 -9.61 -1.56
N GLU A 48 -31.52 -9.33 -1.94
CA GLU A 48 -31.82 -8.55 -3.16
C GLU A 48 -31.20 -7.14 -3.08
N THR A 49 -31.35 -6.47 -1.94
CA THR A 49 -30.75 -5.14 -1.71
C THR A 49 -29.23 -5.17 -1.80
N LEU A 50 -28.58 -6.17 -1.20
CA LEU A 50 -27.13 -6.34 -1.26
C LEU A 50 -26.67 -6.64 -2.70
N GLN A 51 -27.43 -7.42 -3.45
CA GLN A 51 -27.13 -7.73 -4.84
C GLN A 51 -27.21 -6.49 -5.75
N ASP A 52 -28.18 -5.62 -5.51
CA ASP A 52 -28.28 -4.32 -6.19
C ASP A 52 -27.09 -3.41 -5.83
N GLN A 53 -26.65 -3.39 -4.57
CA GLN A 53 -25.47 -2.64 -4.14
C GLN A 53 -24.19 -3.15 -4.80
N VAL A 54 -23.98 -4.46 -4.87
CA VAL A 54 -22.83 -5.06 -5.57
C VAL A 54 -22.84 -4.70 -7.05
N THR A 55 -23.99 -4.80 -7.71
CA THR A 55 -24.13 -4.45 -9.14
C THR A 55 -23.80 -2.97 -9.39
N LYS A 56 -24.20 -2.09 -8.47
CA LYS A 56 -23.86 -0.67 -8.53
C LYS A 56 -22.37 -0.44 -8.37
N LEU A 57 -21.75 -1.04 -7.34
CA LEU A 57 -20.30 -0.91 -7.09
C LEU A 57 -19.46 -1.45 -8.25
N ASP A 58 -19.89 -2.55 -8.88
CA ASP A 58 -19.25 -3.08 -10.10
C ASP A 58 -19.32 -2.10 -11.28
N GLY A 59 -20.40 -1.32 -11.39
CA GLY A 59 -20.54 -0.22 -12.33
C GLY A 59 -19.55 0.90 -12.03
N ASP A 60 -19.56 1.40 -10.80
CA ASP A 60 -18.70 2.49 -10.35
C ASP A 60 -17.19 2.14 -10.51
N LEU A 61 -16.81 0.87 -10.25
CA LEU A 61 -15.46 0.37 -10.47
C LEU A 61 -15.07 0.31 -11.96
N ARG A 62 -16.00 -0.09 -12.84
CA ARG A 62 -15.74 -0.10 -14.28
C ARG A 62 -15.52 1.31 -14.81
N ASP A 63 -16.34 2.26 -14.36
CA ASP A 63 -16.24 3.66 -14.78
C ASP A 63 -14.92 4.27 -14.29
N SER A 64 -14.57 4.06 -13.01
CA SER A 64 -13.30 4.53 -12.43
C SER A 64 -12.07 3.96 -13.16
N ARG A 65 -12.14 2.71 -13.63
CA ARG A 65 -11.08 2.10 -14.44
C ARG A 65 -10.97 2.74 -15.82
N GLY A 66 -12.09 3.09 -16.44
CA GLY A 66 -12.12 3.84 -17.70
C GLY A 66 -11.45 5.22 -17.55
N ASP A 67 -11.75 5.93 -16.47
CA ASP A 67 -11.12 7.23 -16.16
C ASP A 67 -9.60 7.09 -15.96
N ALA A 68 -9.17 6.02 -15.28
CA ALA A 68 -7.74 5.73 -15.10
C ALA A 68 -7.02 5.44 -16.42
N ASP A 69 -7.64 4.67 -17.32
CA ASP A 69 -7.10 4.39 -18.65
C ASP A 69 -7.01 5.68 -19.50
N GLU A 70 -8.00 6.56 -19.42
CA GLU A 70 -7.98 7.88 -20.09
C GLU A 70 -6.85 8.77 -19.55
N LEU A 71 -6.67 8.81 -18.22
CA LEU A 71 -5.57 9.55 -17.59
C LEU A 71 -4.21 8.98 -18.00
N ALA A 72 -4.06 7.65 -18.04
CA ALA A 72 -2.83 7.00 -18.48
C ALA A 72 -2.47 7.39 -19.93
N LEU A 73 -3.46 7.43 -20.83
CA LEU A 73 -3.26 7.91 -22.21
C LEU A 73 -2.86 9.40 -22.25
N LYS A 74 -3.46 10.26 -21.43
CA LYS A 74 -3.08 11.67 -21.32
C LYS A 74 -1.63 11.84 -20.83
N VAL A 75 -1.23 11.08 -19.81
CA VAL A 75 0.13 11.08 -19.27
C VAL A 75 1.14 10.65 -20.33
N SER A 76 0.87 9.55 -21.05
CA SER A 76 1.73 9.09 -22.14
C SER A 76 1.90 10.16 -23.22
N LYS A 77 0.81 10.80 -23.64
CA LYS A 77 0.85 11.89 -24.63
C LYS A 77 1.66 13.10 -24.15
N LEU A 78 1.52 13.49 -22.88
CA LEU A 78 2.29 14.58 -22.31
C LEU A 78 3.78 14.22 -22.18
N SER A 79 4.09 12.98 -21.83
CA SER A 79 5.47 12.48 -21.77
C SER A 79 6.17 12.58 -23.12
N SER A 80 5.54 12.10 -24.20
CA SER A 80 6.12 12.23 -25.55
C SER A 80 6.29 13.68 -25.99
N LYS A 81 5.36 14.57 -25.61
CA LYS A 81 5.49 16.01 -25.88
C LYS A 81 6.66 16.63 -25.13
N ASN A 82 6.91 16.21 -23.88
CA ASN A 82 8.06 16.68 -23.11
C ASN A 82 9.38 16.22 -23.73
N GLU A 83 9.47 14.99 -24.23
CA GLU A 83 10.65 14.51 -24.96
C GLU A 83 10.92 15.35 -26.20
N GLU A 84 9.87 15.65 -27.01
CA GLU A 84 9.99 16.52 -28.19
C GLU A 84 10.50 17.93 -27.83
N LEU A 85 10.00 18.51 -26.74
CA LEU A 85 10.44 19.83 -26.27
C LEU A 85 11.88 19.81 -25.74
N VAL A 86 12.31 18.73 -25.10
CA VAL A 86 13.69 18.56 -24.64
C VAL A 86 14.65 18.51 -25.84
N ASP A 87 14.31 17.74 -26.87
CA ASP A 87 15.09 17.68 -28.11
C ASP A 87 15.18 19.04 -28.81
N GLU A 88 14.09 19.82 -28.82
CA GLU A 88 14.07 21.18 -29.38
C GLU A 88 14.99 22.14 -28.60
N ILE A 89 14.96 22.06 -27.26
CA ILE A 89 15.85 22.85 -26.39
C ILE A 89 17.32 22.54 -26.69
N ASP A 90 17.68 21.26 -26.80
CA ASP A 90 19.07 20.86 -27.09
C ASP A 90 19.51 21.32 -28.49
N ALA A 91 18.62 21.25 -29.48
CA ALA A 91 18.88 21.77 -30.83
C ALA A 91 19.08 23.29 -30.84
N LEU A 92 18.27 24.04 -30.07
CA LEU A 92 18.41 25.48 -29.93
C LEU A 92 19.70 25.86 -29.20
N LYS A 93 20.06 25.12 -28.15
CA LYS A 93 21.31 25.32 -27.40
C LYS A 93 22.54 25.14 -28.30
N THR A 94 22.54 24.10 -29.13
CA THR A 94 23.61 23.85 -30.12
C THR A 94 23.74 24.98 -31.14
N LYS A 95 22.60 25.54 -31.60
CA LYS A 95 22.58 26.70 -32.52
C LYS A 95 23.13 27.96 -31.84
N LEU A 96 22.80 28.17 -30.57
CA LEU A 96 23.28 29.30 -29.78
C LEU A 96 24.80 29.25 -29.64
N GLU A 97 25.35 28.11 -29.20
CA GLU A 97 26.80 27.90 -29.09
C GLU A 97 27.52 28.14 -30.44
N SER A 98 26.92 27.68 -31.55
CA SER A 98 27.44 27.91 -32.90
C SER A 98 27.42 29.38 -33.33
N ALA A 99 26.44 30.16 -32.88
CA ALA A 99 26.34 31.59 -33.17
C ALA A 99 27.35 32.40 -32.35
N GLU A 100 27.54 32.06 -31.08
CA GLU A 100 28.55 32.67 -30.20
C GLU A 100 29.99 32.39 -30.67
N ALA A 101 30.26 31.20 -31.20
CA ALA A 101 31.55 30.89 -31.81
C ALA A 101 31.83 31.73 -33.08
N ARG A 102 30.80 32.20 -33.79
CA ARG A 102 30.95 33.04 -34.98
C ARG A 102 31.17 34.52 -34.65
N THR A 103 30.69 35.01 -33.51
CA THR A 103 30.89 36.41 -33.09
C THR A 103 32.25 36.66 -32.46
N THR A 104 32.93 35.63 -31.96
CA THR A 104 34.29 35.73 -31.39
C THR A 104 35.42 35.77 -32.44
N THR A 105 35.12 35.59 -33.73
CA THR A 105 36.14 35.50 -34.81
C THR A 105 36.30 36.77 -35.68
N THR A 106 35.58 37.85 -35.40
CA THR A 106 35.80 39.15 -36.04
C THR A 106 36.30 40.16 -35.02
N THR A 107 37.62 40.25 -34.90
CA THR A 107 38.33 41.42 -34.32
C THR A 107 38.77 42.32 -35.48
N PRO A 108 38.14 43.50 -35.69
CA PRO A 108 38.75 44.62 -36.37
C PRO A 108 39.50 45.52 -35.37
N GLU A 109 40.60 46.08 -35.84
CA GLU A 109 41.60 46.91 -35.16
C GLU A 109 41.08 48.35 -34.85
N GLU A 110 41.24 48.79 -33.58
CA GLU A 110 41.28 50.17 -32.99
C GLU A 110 40.18 51.24 -33.28
N PRO A 111 40.00 52.33 -32.46
CA PRO A 111 40.70 52.82 -31.25
C PRO A 111 39.74 53.09 -30.04
N PRO A 112 40.19 53.68 -28.90
CA PRO A 112 39.48 53.61 -27.62
C PRO A 112 38.45 54.73 -27.41
N VAL A 113 37.76 54.66 -26.27
CA VAL A 113 36.91 55.68 -25.62
C VAL A 113 35.40 55.44 -25.73
N SER A 114 34.81 54.89 -24.66
CA SER A 114 33.77 55.52 -23.81
C SER A 114 32.99 54.44 -23.07
N GLU A 115 32.96 54.52 -21.73
CA GLU A 115 31.93 53.87 -20.91
C GLU A 115 30.54 54.29 -21.40
N PRO A 116 29.55 53.37 -21.41
CA PRO A 116 28.61 53.41 -20.30
C PRO A 116 28.12 52.02 -19.84
N THR A 117 27.95 51.93 -18.52
CA THR A 117 26.91 51.20 -17.76
C THR A 117 25.99 50.29 -18.57
N VAL A 118 26.10 48.97 -18.37
CA VAL A 118 25.08 48.00 -18.76
C VAL A 118 24.59 47.31 -17.49
N GLU A 119 23.32 47.57 -17.20
CA GLU A 119 22.54 46.98 -16.11
C GLU A 119 22.53 45.45 -16.24
N THR A 120 22.84 44.78 -15.14
CA THR A 120 22.67 43.34 -14.96
C THR A 120 21.18 43.00 -15.06
N PRO A 121 20.74 42.13 -15.98
CA PRO A 121 19.39 41.60 -15.94
C PRO A 121 19.28 40.69 -14.72
N GLU A 122 18.49 41.12 -13.76
CA GLU A 122 18.07 40.34 -12.61
C GLU A 122 17.13 39.23 -13.14
N GLU A 123 17.68 38.03 -13.34
CA GLU A 123 16.87 36.84 -13.66
C GLU A 123 15.96 36.54 -12.48
N THR A 124 14.71 36.96 -12.64
CA THR A 124 13.60 36.63 -11.74
C THR A 124 13.29 35.13 -11.92
N PRO A 125 13.38 34.31 -10.86
CA PRO A 125 12.97 32.92 -10.95
C PRO A 125 11.47 32.85 -11.25
N GLU A 126 11.09 32.19 -12.34
CA GLU A 126 9.69 31.80 -12.56
C GLU A 126 9.30 30.80 -11.46
N GLU A 127 8.66 31.30 -10.40
CA GLU A 127 7.96 30.50 -9.41
C GLU A 127 6.89 29.67 -10.13
N THR A 128 7.16 28.37 -10.25
CA THR A 128 6.15 27.38 -10.57
C THR A 128 5.02 27.53 -9.55
N PRO A 129 3.74 27.66 -9.95
CA PRO A 129 2.66 27.87 -9.01
C PRO A 129 2.59 26.70 -8.02
N GLU A 130 3.03 26.96 -6.78
CA GLU A 130 2.84 26.05 -5.66
C GLU A 130 1.34 25.80 -5.53
N THR A 131 0.93 24.60 -5.92
CA THR A 131 -0.43 24.13 -5.70
C THR A 131 -0.60 24.08 -4.20
N THR A 132 -1.36 25.03 -3.66
CA THR A 132 -1.59 25.13 -2.21
C THR A 132 -2.10 23.77 -1.73
N PRO A 133 -1.41 23.13 -0.77
CA PRO A 133 -1.82 21.82 -0.27
C PRO A 133 -3.27 21.89 0.20
N PRO A 134 -4.08 20.85 -0.04
CA PRO A 134 -5.43 20.78 0.50
C PRO A 134 -5.39 20.96 2.02
N ALA A 135 -6.31 21.76 2.54
CA ALA A 135 -6.39 22.00 3.98
C ALA A 135 -6.62 20.68 4.73
N PRO A 136 -6.08 20.52 5.96
CA PRO A 136 -6.24 19.31 6.74
C PRO A 136 -7.71 18.95 6.94
N ASP A 137 -8.10 17.70 6.72
CA ASP A 137 -9.46 17.25 7.03
C ASP A 137 -9.60 17.09 8.55
N PRO A 138 -10.39 17.96 9.23
CA PRO A 138 -10.54 17.90 10.68
C PRO A 138 -11.15 16.59 11.17
N LYS A 139 -11.89 15.86 10.32
CA LYS A 139 -12.47 14.56 10.69
C LYS A 139 -11.40 13.48 10.80
N VAL A 140 -10.42 13.48 9.89
CA VAL A 140 -9.30 12.52 9.92
C VAL A 140 -8.48 12.73 11.20
N LYS A 141 -8.14 13.99 11.51
CA LYS A 141 -7.40 14.31 12.74
C LYS A 141 -8.14 13.90 14.01
N GLN A 142 -9.46 14.16 14.08
CA GLN A 142 -10.26 13.72 15.21
C GLN A 142 -10.29 12.19 15.32
N ARG A 143 -10.48 11.48 14.20
CA ARG A 143 -10.52 10.01 14.19
C ARG A 143 -9.19 9.40 14.64
N LEU A 144 -8.07 9.95 14.20
CA LEU A 144 -6.74 9.54 14.65
C LEU A 144 -6.55 9.75 16.17
N THR A 145 -7.06 10.86 16.69
CA THR A 145 -7.06 11.14 18.14
C THR A 145 -7.87 10.09 18.90
N ASP A 146 -9.03 9.69 18.38
CA ASP A 146 -9.91 8.70 19.00
C ASP A 146 -9.32 7.28 18.94
N LEU A 147 -8.57 6.96 17.88
CA LEU A 147 -7.92 5.66 17.70
C LEU A 147 -6.66 5.51 18.56
N LEU A 148 -5.95 6.60 18.87
CA LEU A 148 -4.65 6.54 19.54
C LEU A 148 -4.67 5.76 20.88
N PRO A 149 -5.66 5.91 21.78
CA PRO A 149 -5.73 5.10 23.00
C PRO A 149 -5.85 3.60 22.72
N LEU A 150 -6.57 3.20 21.66
CA LEU A 150 -6.72 1.80 21.26
C LEU A 150 -5.41 1.28 20.69
N VAL A 151 -4.77 2.05 19.80
CA VAL A 151 -3.43 1.74 19.26
C VAL A 151 -2.41 1.55 20.39
N LYS A 152 -2.47 2.38 21.43
CA LYS A 152 -1.57 2.29 22.60
C LYS A 152 -1.72 1.02 23.42
N THR A 153 -2.83 0.30 23.30
CA THR A 153 -3.00 -1.01 23.97
C THR A 153 -2.11 -2.08 23.35
N GLY A 154 -1.70 -1.91 22.09
CA GLY A 154 -0.90 -2.87 21.34
C GLY A 154 -1.65 -4.14 20.89
N THR A 155 -2.89 -4.34 21.35
CA THR A 155 -3.69 -5.53 21.05
C THR A 155 -4.80 -5.27 20.04
N ASP A 156 -5.20 -4.01 19.86
CA ASP A 156 -6.24 -3.62 18.90
C ASP A 156 -5.62 -3.37 17.52
N ARG A 157 -5.55 -4.43 16.71
CA ARG A 157 -4.97 -4.39 15.37
C ARG A 157 -5.83 -3.65 14.36
N GLU A 158 -7.14 -3.75 14.48
CA GLU A 158 -8.06 -3.03 13.59
C GLU A 158 -7.87 -1.53 13.76
N ALA A 159 -7.78 -1.05 15.01
CA ALA A 159 -7.49 0.36 15.28
C ALA A 159 -6.12 0.80 14.75
N LEU A 160 -5.09 -0.05 14.86
CA LEU A 160 -3.76 0.23 14.30
C LEU A 160 -3.79 0.31 12.77
N ASN A 161 -4.45 -0.65 12.11
CA ASN A 161 -4.53 -0.67 10.65
C ASN A 161 -5.33 0.54 10.13
N GLU A 162 -6.48 0.85 10.76
CA GLU A 162 -7.26 2.03 10.42
C GLU A 162 -6.45 3.33 10.61
N ALA A 163 -5.71 3.45 11.73
CA ALA A 163 -4.87 4.61 11.95
C ALA A 163 -3.79 4.77 10.86
N VAL A 164 -3.11 3.68 10.48
CA VAL A 164 -2.09 3.70 9.42
C VAL A 164 -2.69 4.09 8.07
N GLU A 165 -3.86 3.55 7.70
CA GLU A 165 -4.57 3.90 6.47
C GLU A 165 -4.97 5.38 6.44
N LEU A 166 -5.54 5.89 7.53
CA LEU A 166 -5.91 7.29 7.67
C LEU A 166 -4.70 8.23 7.54
N ILE A 167 -3.56 7.88 8.14
CA ILE A 167 -2.33 8.67 8.04
C ILE A 167 -1.81 8.66 6.60
N TYR A 168 -1.84 7.49 5.93
CA TYR A 168 -1.37 7.36 4.56
C TYR A 168 -2.12 8.29 3.61
N GLY A 169 -3.46 8.37 3.74
CA GLY A 169 -4.33 9.24 2.93
C GLY A 169 -4.47 10.69 3.43
N SER A 170 -3.86 11.06 4.56
CA SER A 170 -3.98 12.41 5.14
C SER A 170 -3.08 13.45 4.45
N ASP A 171 -3.18 14.71 4.83
CA ASP A 171 -2.22 15.74 4.44
C ASP A 171 -0.92 15.62 5.26
N LYS A 172 0.14 16.31 4.80
CA LYS A 172 1.44 16.29 5.47
C LYS A 172 1.37 16.73 6.93
N GLN A 173 0.63 17.79 7.27
CA GLN A 173 0.58 18.29 8.64
C GLN A 173 -0.08 17.28 9.58
N THR A 174 -1.17 16.64 9.15
CA THR A 174 -1.84 15.59 9.93
C THR A 174 -0.90 14.40 10.19
N ARG A 175 -0.09 13.99 9.20
CA ARG A 175 0.98 12.99 9.40
C ARG A 175 2.04 13.46 10.39
N ASP A 176 2.50 14.71 10.27
CA ASP A 176 3.51 15.32 11.15
C ASP A 176 3.06 15.29 12.61
N ASP A 177 1.81 15.69 12.86
CA ASP A 177 1.21 15.70 14.19
C ASP A 177 1.13 14.29 14.78
N PHE A 178 0.60 13.31 14.02
CA PHE A 178 0.45 11.94 14.52
C PHE A 178 1.82 11.30 14.81
N ILE A 179 2.80 11.45 13.92
CA ILE A 179 4.15 10.90 14.15
C ILE A 179 4.78 11.52 15.40
N THR A 180 4.58 12.82 15.65
CA THR A 180 5.08 13.50 16.85
C THR A 180 4.46 12.92 18.13
N GLU A 181 3.17 12.59 18.11
CA GLU A 181 2.50 11.94 19.24
C GLU A 181 3.04 10.52 19.50
N ILE A 182 3.28 9.73 18.45
CA ILE A 182 3.87 8.40 18.59
C ILE A 182 5.33 8.47 19.06
N GLN A 183 6.13 9.42 18.55
CA GLN A 183 7.49 9.67 19.05
C GLN A 183 7.50 10.02 20.54
N THR A 184 6.53 10.82 20.98
CA THR A 184 6.35 11.15 22.41
C THR A 184 6.01 9.90 23.22
N TRP A 185 5.15 9.01 22.70
CA TRP A 185 4.86 7.72 23.34
C TRP A 185 6.11 6.84 23.45
N VAL A 186 6.87 6.68 22.36
CA VAL A 186 8.15 5.94 22.36
C VAL A 186 9.16 6.54 23.33
N LYS A 187 9.23 7.87 23.44
CA LYS A 187 10.12 8.55 24.41
C LYS A 187 9.73 8.24 25.86
N ASN A 188 8.42 8.21 26.14
CA ASN A 188 7.90 7.93 27.48
C ASN A 188 8.00 6.43 27.84
N GLU A 189 7.93 5.55 26.84
CA GLU A 189 7.94 4.10 26.98
C GLU A 189 8.95 3.45 26.01
N PRO A 190 10.27 3.63 26.22
CA PRO A 190 11.29 3.26 25.23
C PRO A 190 11.40 1.75 24.97
N ASN A 191 10.93 0.91 25.89
CA ASN A 191 10.93 -0.55 25.78
C ASN A 191 9.54 -1.10 25.40
N ASN A 192 8.61 -0.25 24.97
CA ASN A 192 7.31 -0.71 24.49
C ASN A 192 7.42 -1.10 23.01
N LYS A 193 7.45 -2.41 22.73
CA LYS A 193 7.54 -2.96 21.36
C LYS A 193 6.41 -2.49 20.44
N TYR A 194 5.21 -2.26 20.98
CA TYR A 194 4.07 -1.75 20.20
C TYR A 194 4.29 -0.30 19.79
N ALA A 195 4.73 0.54 20.73
CA ALA A 195 5.07 1.94 20.43
C ALA A 195 6.11 2.06 19.31
N ARG A 196 7.15 1.22 19.40
CA ARG A 196 8.24 1.15 18.41
C ARG A 196 7.75 0.73 17.03
N LEU A 197 6.97 -0.37 16.94
CA LEU A 197 6.42 -0.82 15.66
C LEU A 197 5.40 0.17 15.08
N THR A 198 4.55 0.77 15.91
CA THR A 198 3.61 1.82 15.47
C THR A 198 4.37 3.02 14.91
N LEU A 199 5.49 3.43 15.53
CA LEU A 199 6.33 4.50 14.99
C LEU A 199 6.92 4.11 13.64
N ALA A 200 7.46 2.90 13.52
CA ALA A 200 8.01 2.39 12.27
C ALA A 200 6.97 2.39 11.14
N ARG A 201 5.74 1.91 11.41
CA ARG A 201 4.62 1.94 10.46
C ARG A 201 4.18 3.36 10.11
N ALA A 202 4.06 4.26 11.09
CA ALA A 202 3.70 5.64 10.81
C ALA A 202 4.75 6.35 9.94
N LEU A 203 6.04 6.04 10.16
CA LEU A 203 7.14 6.59 9.37
C LEU A 203 7.12 6.14 7.90
N THR A 204 6.56 4.97 7.54
CA THR A 204 6.47 4.57 6.12
C THR A 204 5.62 5.55 5.30
N THR A 205 4.64 6.19 5.94
CA THR A 205 3.79 7.19 5.27
C THR A 205 4.56 8.43 4.81
N ARG A 206 5.81 8.61 5.25
CA ARG A 206 6.70 9.71 4.84
C ARG A 206 7.35 9.50 3.48
N PHE A 207 7.34 8.29 2.92
CA PHE A 207 7.95 8.07 1.61
C PHE A 207 7.30 8.94 0.52
N GLN A 208 6.00 9.23 0.63
CA GLN A 208 5.29 10.12 -0.30
C GLN A 208 5.78 11.57 -0.26
N ASP A 209 6.35 12.03 0.86
CA ASP A 209 6.90 13.39 1.00
C ASP A 209 8.30 13.53 0.35
N LEU A 210 8.89 12.39 -0.04
CA LEU A 210 10.29 12.26 -0.43
C LEU A 210 10.47 11.82 -1.88
N GLU A 211 9.47 12.03 -2.74
CA GLU A 211 9.58 11.73 -4.18
C GLU A 211 10.82 12.41 -4.79
N GLY A 212 11.60 11.64 -5.55
CA GLY A 212 12.88 12.08 -6.13
C GLY A 212 14.03 12.29 -5.15
N LYS A 213 13.83 12.14 -3.83
CA LYS A 213 14.84 12.42 -2.79
C LYS A 213 15.47 11.14 -2.25
N PHE A 214 16.13 10.37 -3.10
CA PHE A 214 16.69 9.05 -2.80
C PHE A 214 17.49 8.97 -1.50
N MET A 215 18.39 9.93 -1.24
CA MET A 215 19.19 9.94 -0.01
C MET A 215 18.34 10.06 1.26
N LYS A 216 17.29 10.89 1.23
CA LYS A 216 16.36 11.05 2.37
C LYS A 216 15.47 9.82 2.54
N GLN A 217 15.10 9.16 1.44
CA GLN A 217 14.38 7.90 1.50
C GLN A 217 15.21 6.81 2.18
N GLY A 218 16.52 6.73 1.87
CA GLY A 218 17.45 5.81 2.55
C GLY A 218 17.58 6.10 4.05
N GLU A 219 17.67 7.37 4.45
CA GLU A 219 17.70 7.78 5.86
C GLU A 219 16.41 7.37 6.59
N LEU A 220 15.25 7.66 6.00
CA LEU A 220 13.94 7.28 6.53
C LEU A 220 13.81 5.76 6.67
N ALA A 221 14.24 5.01 5.66
CA ALA A 221 14.21 3.54 5.69
C ALA A 221 15.07 2.99 6.84
N GLY A 222 16.25 3.58 7.08
CA GLY A 222 17.11 3.25 8.22
C GLY A 222 16.46 3.55 9.58
N GLN A 223 15.70 4.65 9.69
CA GLN A 223 14.94 4.97 10.91
C GLN A 223 13.81 3.95 11.15
N ILE A 224 13.04 3.61 10.12
CA ILE A 224 11.97 2.60 10.19
C ILE A 224 12.54 1.26 10.65
N ARG A 225 13.65 0.83 10.04
CA ARG A 225 14.35 -0.41 10.40
C ARG A 225 14.81 -0.37 11.86
N THR A 226 15.48 0.70 12.27
CA THR A 226 15.97 0.86 13.65
C THR A 226 14.85 0.74 14.68
N GLU A 227 13.70 1.36 14.44
CA GLU A 227 12.57 1.27 15.38
C GLU A 227 11.95 -0.13 15.37
N THR A 228 11.90 -0.81 14.22
CA THR A 228 11.43 -2.20 14.13
C THR A 228 12.37 -3.17 14.86
N GLU A 229 13.68 -3.01 14.69
CA GLU A 229 14.70 -3.82 15.39
C GLU A 229 14.61 -3.63 16.90
N LYS A 230 14.42 -2.41 17.41
CA LYS A 230 14.18 -2.18 18.85
C LYS A 230 12.92 -2.87 19.39
N ALA A 231 11.88 -3.00 18.56
CA ALA A 231 10.71 -3.79 18.93
C ALA A 231 11.07 -5.27 19.08
N LEU A 232 11.88 -5.80 18.16
CA LEU A 232 12.37 -7.19 18.17
C LEU A 232 13.41 -7.46 19.26
N GLU A 233 14.20 -6.47 19.67
CA GLU A 233 15.08 -6.57 20.84
C GLU A 233 14.28 -6.79 22.13
N THR A 234 13.09 -6.20 22.22
CA THR A 234 12.17 -6.36 23.36
C THR A 234 11.47 -7.72 23.33
N ASP A 235 11.02 -8.14 22.16
CA ASP A 235 10.39 -9.44 21.93
C ASP A 235 10.81 -9.99 20.56
N PRO A 236 11.79 -10.91 20.52
CA PRO A 236 12.32 -11.45 19.27
C PRO A 236 11.27 -12.14 18.41
N ASP A 237 10.22 -12.69 19.01
CA ASP A 237 9.18 -13.45 18.32
C ASP A 237 7.89 -12.61 18.15
N TYR A 238 8.02 -11.28 18.26
CA TYR A 238 6.94 -10.36 17.94
C TYR A 238 6.64 -10.40 16.44
N TYR A 239 5.71 -11.27 16.07
CA TYR A 239 5.38 -11.63 14.71
C TYR A 239 5.19 -10.42 13.78
N GLU A 240 4.42 -9.42 14.20
CA GLU A 240 4.13 -8.26 13.36
C GLU A 240 5.35 -7.43 13.04
N ALA A 241 6.33 -7.38 13.94
CA ALA A 241 7.61 -6.71 13.68
C ALA A 241 8.50 -7.56 12.77
N VAL A 242 8.53 -8.89 12.95
CA VAL A 242 9.27 -9.81 12.05
C VAL A 242 8.70 -9.73 10.63
N HIS A 243 7.38 -9.85 10.49
CA HIS A 243 6.66 -9.75 9.22
C HIS A 243 6.91 -8.39 8.54
N PHE A 244 6.75 -7.30 9.30
CA PHE A 244 6.95 -5.95 8.79
C PHE A 244 8.41 -5.73 8.32
N LEU A 245 9.41 -6.16 9.10
CA LEU A 245 10.81 -6.06 8.72
C LEU A 245 11.11 -6.87 7.45
N ALA A 246 10.64 -8.12 7.40
CA ALA A 246 10.87 -9.00 6.25
C ALA A 246 10.34 -8.40 4.94
N ILE A 247 9.12 -7.83 4.95
CA ILE A 247 8.56 -7.16 3.76
C ILE A 247 9.33 -5.87 3.45
N LEU A 248 9.69 -5.09 4.47
CA LEU A 248 10.44 -3.84 4.30
C LEU A 248 11.78 -4.10 3.60
N GLU A 249 12.54 -5.11 4.02
CA GLU A 249 13.88 -5.40 3.49
C GLU A 249 13.85 -5.86 2.02
N VAL A 250 12.82 -6.57 1.58
CA VAL A 250 12.66 -6.95 0.16
C VAL A 250 12.47 -5.73 -0.74
N ASN A 251 11.96 -4.61 -0.20
CA ASN A 251 11.78 -3.37 -0.95
C ASN A 251 13.05 -2.53 -1.09
N TYR A 252 14.13 -2.85 -0.37
CA TYR A 252 15.42 -2.19 -0.56
C TYR A 252 16.04 -2.51 -1.94
N PRO A 253 16.95 -1.66 -2.44
CA PRO A 253 17.73 -1.98 -3.63
C PRO A 253 18.54 -3.26 -3.44
N ALA A 254 18.58 -4.10 -4.49
CA ALA A 254 19.14 -5.46 -4.40
C ALA A 254 20.63 -5.52 -3.99
N PHE A 255 21.38 -4.44 -4.20
CA PHE A 255 22.80 -4.37 -3.82
C PHE A 255 23.04 -4.11 -2.33
N THR A 256 22.02 -3.71 -1.57
CA THR A 256 22.14 -3.32 -0.16
C THR A 256 22.30 -4.53 0.77
N PRO A 257 22.99 -4.39 1.92
CA PRO A 257 23.06 -5.43 2.94
C PRO A 257 21.69 -5.86 3.47
N GLU A 258 20.76 -4.93 3.63
CA GLU A 258 19.38 -5.15 4.09
C GLU A 258 18.67 -6.15 3.18
N PHE A 259 18.67 -5.88 1.87
CA PHE A 259 18.06 -6.79 0.91
C PHE A 259 18.69 -8.19 0.95
N LYS A 260 20.02 -8.29 1.17
CA LYS A 260 20.71 -9.58 1.28
C LYS A 260 20.34 -10.34 2.56
N GLY A 261 19.93 -9.65 3.62
CA GLY A 261 19.47 -10.23 4.88
C GLY A 261 18.01 -10.68 4.88
N ALA A 262 17.20 -10.14 3.97
CA ALA A 262 15.75 -10.32 3.92
C ALA A 262 15.30 -11.79 3.96
N ASN A 263 16.04 -12.73 3.35
CA ASN A 263 15.66 -14.14 3.33
C ASN A 263 15.57 -14.75 4.73
N LYS A 264 16.45 -14.35 5.65
CA LYS A 264 16.46 -14.85 7.03
C LYS A 264 15.19 -14.40 7.77
N ASP A 265 14.80 -13.15 7.60
CA ASP A 265 13.62 -12.60 8.26
C ASP A 265 12.33 -13.09 7.62
N LEU A 266 12.33 -13.32 6.31
CA LEU A 266 11.24 -14.02 5.60
C LEU A 266 11.08 -15.47 6.08
N ASP A 267 12.18 -16.21 6.28
CA ASP A 267 12.14 -17.60 6.80
C ASP A 267 11.54 -17.59 8.21
N LYS A 268 11.95 -16.63 9.04
CA LYS A 268 11.41 -16.46 10.40
C LYS A 268 9.92 -16.08 10.39
N ALA A 269 9.51 -15.13 9.54
CA ALA A 269 8.11 -14.74 9.40
C ALA A 269 7.25 -15.94 8.99
N LEU A 270 7.71 -16.73 8.01
CA LEU A 270 7.01 -17.90 7.53
C LEU A 270 6.89 -18.99 8.62
N GLU A 271 7.94 -19.20 9.42
CA GLU A 271 7.90 -20.19 10.50
C GLU A 271 6.93 -19.77 11.62
N LEU A 272 6.97 -18.50 12.03
CA LEU A 272 6.00 -17.97 12.99
C LEU A 272 4.57 -18.09 12.45
N GLN A 273 4.34 -17.70 11.19
CA GLN A 273 3.03 -17.76 10.52
C GLN A 273 2.40 -19.16 10.56
N LYS A 274 3.18 -20.24 10.43
CA LYS A 274 2.67 -21.63 10.53
C LYS A 274 2.05 -21.96 11.89
N THR A 275 2.46 -21.27 12.94
CA THR A 275 1.95 -21.50 14.31
C THR A 275 0.77 -20.62 14.66
N LEU A 276 0.44 -19.63 13.82
CA LEU A 276 -0.63 -18.67 14.04
C LEU A 276 -1.91 -19.12 13.32
N THR A 277 -3.05 -18.93 13.99
CA THR A 277 -4.37 -19.33 13.49
C THR A 277 -5.28 -18.15 13.16
N TRP A 278 -4.86 -16.92 13.48
CA TRP A 278 -5.74 -15.75 13.51
C TRP A 278 -5.56 -14.79 12.33
N GLU A 279 -4.44 -14.83 11.61
CA GLU A 279 -4.24 -14.08 10.36
C GLU A 279 -3.51 -14.97 9.37
N ASP A 280 -3.85 -14.82 8.08
CA ASP A 280 -3.19 -15.53 6.97
C ASP A 280 -2.40 -14.52 6.14
N HIS A 281 -1.13 -14.31 6.52
CA HIS A 281 -0.16 -13.52 5.75
C HIS A 281 0.72 -14.41 4.87
N PHE A 282 0.35 -15.68 4.62
CA PHE A 282 1.17 -16.53 3.75
C PHE A 282 1.35 -15.87 2.39
N ALA A 283 0.29 -15.28 1.84
CA ALA A 283 0.35 -14.63 0.54
C ALA A 283 1.37 -13.47 0.48
N ASP A 284 1.40 -12.62 1.51
CA ASP A 284 2.31 -11.46 1.57
C ASP A 284 3.77 -11.91 1.71
N ILE A 285 4.03 -12.88 2.59
CA ILE A 285 5.36 -13.45 2.80
C ILE A 285 5.87 -14.15 1.53
N TYR A 286 5.04 -14.95 0.86
CA TYR A 286 5.42 -15.63 -0.38
C TYR A 286 5.62 -14.65 -1.54
N THR A 287 4.83 -13.59 -1.61
CA THR A 287 5.00 -12.50 -2.59
C THR A 287 6.35 -11.82 -2.37
N ALA A 288 6.70 -11.48 -1.13
CA ALA A 288 7.99 -10.90 -0.79
C ALA A 288 9.16 -11.86 -1.10
N TYR A 289 9.02 -13.16 -0.81
CA TYR A 289 10.00 -14.18 -1.21
C TYR A 289 10.24 -14.25 -2.72
N ALA A 290 9.16 -14.25 -3.49
CA ALA A 290 9.23 -14.29 -4.94
C ALA A 290 9.92 -13.05 -5.51
N GLN A 291 9.57 -11.86 -5.01
CA GLN A 291 10.23 -10.61 -5.36
C GLN A 291 11.72 -10.64 -5.03
N TRP A 292 12.08 -11.17 -3.85
CA TRP A 292 13.46 -11.31 -3.42
C TRP A 292 14.28 -12.20 -4.37
N HIS A 293 13.77 -13.37 -4.76
CA HIS A 293 14.42 -14.24 -5.74
C HIS A 293 14.49 -13.60 -7.13
N ARG A 294 13.40 -12.98 -7.61
CA ARG A 294 13.35 -12.34 -8.93
C ARG A 294 14.35 -11.20 -9.06
N LYS A 295 14.47 -10.34 -8.04
CA LYS A 295 15.46 -9.24 -8.01
C LYS A 295 16.92 -9.74 -8.03
N GLN A 296 17.16 -11.01 -7.76
CA GLN A 296 18.47 -11.68 -7.88
C GLN A 296 18.64 -12.45 -9.21
N GLY A 297 17.66 -12.38 -10.12
CA GLY A 297 17.65 -13.14 -11.36
C GLY A 297 17.33 -14.64 -11.19
N GLN A 298 16.86 -15.06 -10.02
CA GLN A 298 16.52 -16.46 -9.73
C GLN A 298 15.06 -16.76 -10.07
N LEU A 299 14.71 -16.68 -11.35
CA LEU A 299 13.31 -16.73 -11.82
C LEU A 299 12.60 -18.04 -11.47
N ASP A 300 13.27 -19.19 -11.59
CA ASP A 300 12.69 -20.50 -11.19
C ASP A 300 12.36 -20.57 -9.69
N ALA A 301 13.26 -20.05 -8.86
CA ALA A 301 13.06 -20.00 -7.41
C ALA A 301 11.92 -19.03 -7.04
N ALA A 302 11.83 -17.90 -7.76
CA ALA A 302 10.73 -16.96 -7.61
C ALA A 302 9.38 -17.62 -7.97
N ALA A 303 9.30 -18.31 -9.11
CA ALA A 303 8.10 -19.00 -9.56
C ALA A 303 7.66 -20.08 -8.56
N ALA A 304 8.61 -20.86 -8.01
CA ALA A 304 8.33 -21.85 -6.99
C ALA A 304 7.72 -21.22 -5.71
N LYS A 305 8.19 -20.04 -5.30
CA LYS A 305 7.65 -19.31 -4.15
C LYS A 305 6.26 -18.75 -4.43
N VAL A 306 6.01 -18.23 -5.63
CA VAL A 306 4.66 -17.80 -6.04
C VAL A 306 3.69 -18.98 -6.02
N GLN A 307 4.07 -20.13 -6.58
CA GLN A 307 3.21 -21.31 -6.58
C GLN A 307 2.89 -21.77 -5.16
N ALA A 308 3.90 -21.83 -4.27
CA ALA A 308 3.67 -22.16 -2.86
C ALA A 308 2.69 -21.18 -2.20
N GLY A 309 2.78 -19.89 -2.50
CA GLY A 309 1.80 -18.90 -2.05
C GLY A 309 0.40 -19.12 -2.61
N LEU A 310 0.27 -19.44 -3.90
CA LEU A 310 -1.02 -19.70 -4.55
C LEU A 310 -1.68 -20.99 -4.04
N ASP A 311 -0.91 -21.98 -3.59
CA ASP A 311 -1.45 -23.17 -2.95
C ASP A 311 -2.17 -22.83 -1.62
N HIS A 312 -1.74 -21.77 -0.94
CA HIS A 312 -2.42 -21.22 0.24
C HIS A 312 -3.56 -20.26 -0.13
N ALA A 313 -3.32 -19.35 -1.08
CA ALA A 313 -4.25 -18.30 -1.46
C ALA A 313 -4.41 -18.21 -3.00
N PRO A 314 -5.20 -19.11 -3.63
CA PRO A 314 -5.25 -19.27 -5.10
C PRO A 314 -5.74 -18.05 -5.89
N ARG A 315 -6.30 -17.05 -5.21
CA ARG A 315 -6.89 -15.83 -5.81
C ARG A 315 -6.23 -14.55 -5.33
N ASN A 316 -5.11 -14.64 -4.62
CA ASN A 316 -4.41 -13.44 -4.15
C ASN A 316 -3.81 -12.69 -5.35
N GLN A 317 -4.19 -11.42 -5.52
CA GLN A 317 -3.78 -10.62 -6.66
C GLN A 317 -2.27 -10.33 -6.65
N GLY A 318 -1.66 -10.09 -5.48
CA GLY A 318 -0.23 -9.81 -5.37
C GLY A 318 0.64 -10.98 -5.88
N LEU A 319 0.25 -12.22 -5.57
CA LEU A 319 0.91 -13.41 -6.08
C LEU A 319 0.71 -13.59 -7.59
N LEU A 320 -0.50 -13.36 -8.10
CA LEU A 320 -0.78 -13.46 -9.55
C LEU A 320 -0.03 -12.38 -10.34
N ASP A 321 0.06 -11.16 -9.82
CA ASP A 321 0.84 -10.08 -10.42
C ASP A 321 2.33 -10.41 -10.42
N GLU A 322 2.84 -11.00 -9.33
CA GLU A 322 4.23 -11.43 -9.26
C GLU A 322 4.52 -12.60 -10.20
N GLN A 323 3.58 -13.54 -10.36
CA GLN A 323 3.67 -14.62 -11.35
C GLN A 323 3.89 -14.04 -12.75
N LYS A 324 3.05 -13.09 -13.14
CA LYS A 324 3.13 -12.43 -14.43
C LYS A 324 4.47 -11.70 -14.61
N ARG A 325 4.95 -10.98 -13.58
CA ARG A 325 6.27 -10.31 -13.63
C ARG A 325 7.43 -11.29 -13.83
N ILE A 326 7.33 -12.51 -13.29
CA ILE A 326 8.33 -13.56 -13.49
C ILE A 326 8.26 -14.10 -14.92
N GLU A 327 7.06 -14.37 -15.44
CA GLU A 327 6.85 -14.82 -16.82
C GLU A 327 7.40 -13.80 -17.84
N ASP A 328 7.09 -12.51 -17.64
CA ASP A 328 7.58 -11.42 -18.49
C ASP A 328 9.13 -11.38 -18.47
N ALA A 329 9.76 -11.46 -17.29
CA ALA A 329 11.21 -11.46 -17.15
C ALA A 329 11.90 -12.70 -17.75
N SER A 330 11.25 -13.88 -17.69
CA SER A 330 11.75 -15.10 -18.32
C SER A 330 11.79 -14.97 -19.84
N ASN A 331 10.73 -14.42 -20.43
CA ASN A 331 10.64 -14.20 -21.87
C ASN A 331 11.71 -13.22 -22.39
N GLU A 332 12.04 -12.18 -21.61
CA GLU A 332 13.13 -11.24 -21.92
C GLU A 332 14.52 -11.90 -21.91
N THR A 333 14.71 -12.91 -21.05
CA THR A 333 16.00 -13.62 -20.92
C THR A 333 16.21 -14.61 -22.06
N GLU A 334 15.15 -15.27 -22.56
CA GLU A 334 15.23 -16.21 -23.68
C GLU A 334 15.35 -15.53 -25.05
N GLY A 335 14.95 -14.26 -25.16
CA GLY A 335 15.01 -13.48 -26.39
C GLY A 335 16.38 -12.86 -26.72
N ASN A 336 17.34 -12.93 -25.79
CA ASN A 336 18.71 -12.39 -25.93
C ASN A 336 19.75 -13.51 -26.10
#